data_AF-A0A955MSS9-F1
#
_entry.id   AF-A0A955MSS9-F1
#
_cell.length_a   1.000
_cell.length_b   1.000
_cell.length_c   1.000
_cell.angle_alpha   90.00
_cell.angle_beta   90.00
_cell.angle_gamma   90.00
#
_symmetry.space_group_name_H-M   'P 1'
#
loop_
_entity.id
_entity.type
_entity.pdbx_description
1 polymer ?
#
loop_
_entity_poly.entity_id
_entity_poly.type
_entity_poly.pdbx_seq_one_letter_code
_entity_poly.pdbx_strand_id
1 'polypeptide(L)'
;MMFRLYWRFHPCAAFLVLLSSLILSTESRCEVPDTIVIQGTLADVEGGPVTGSHPYQIGFFDSEIGGSELFIATGTLDLSEAGRFSIQMTPPPVLIATPAVWYQLAIDTDGDGFDAADFFPNLVRVQSVPFALSAGDTASLGGTPAEEYATDSELASELAGVSSSWLSDGTHVYQLTGNVGIGTDSPDERLDVRGTARFSSVQTFLNDNRTTSLGSLGGSGLIRTYGENGNYNAEIGWDRLTPPTEDNDKNHGAIALFDEDQDDRVKLLINSDSAGALILDGSNGNGNVILGGTDGFPDFGRIAVLNSDGETSASLSAGRYGFLDMFGENGSKSVRIGGTISHPDEGAVLLSDDQGEERASLQVDSEGAGELVLDGP
;
A
#
# COMPACT_ATOMS: atom_id res chain seq x y z
N MET A 1 54.95 -11.93 34.05
CA MET A 1 54.10 -12.45 35.16
C MET A 1 52.70 -11.94 34.89
N MET A 2 51.80 -12.88 34.60
CA MET A 2 50.41 -12.68 34.17
C MET A 2 49.58 -12.34 35.41
N PHE A 3 48.78 -11.27 35.40
CA PHE A 3 47.69 -11.11 36.36
C PHE A 3 46.43 -10.59 35.67
N ARG A 4 45.44 -11.48 35.61
CA ARG A 4 44.05 -11.25 35.24
C ARG A 4 43.38 -10.35 36.27
N LEU A 5 42.58 -9.38 35.82
CA LEU A 5 41.58 -8.74 36.67
C LEU A 5 40.18 -9.16 36.21
N TYR A 6 39.41 -9.71 37.16
CA TYR A 6 38.09 -10.32 36.99
C TYR A 6 37.00 -9.26 36.77
N TRP A 7 36.16 -9.47 35.76
CA TRP A 7 34.86 -8.81 35.63
C TRP A 7 33.84 -9.50 36.56
N ARG A 8 33.16 -8.73 37.42
CA ARG A 8 31.95 -9.17 38.13
C ARG A 8 30.75 -8.45 37.52
N PHE A 9 30.02 -9.15 36.68
CA PHE A 9 28.63 -8.82 36.36
C PHE A 9 27.73 -9.37 37.48
N HIS A 10 26.74 -8.58 37.93
CA HIS A 10 25.50 -9.11 38.48
C HIS A 10 24.33 -8.45 37.74
N PRO A 11 23.28 -9.22 37.41
CA PRO A 11 22.25 -8.83 36.46
C PRO A 11 21.12 -8.08 37.16
N CYS A 12 20.60 -7.05 36.51
CA CYS A 12 19.22 -6.61 36.73
C CYS A 12 18.62 -6.31 35.35
N ALA A 13 17.50 -6.96 35.07
CA ALA A 13 16.95 -7.09 33.75
C ALA A 13 16.08 -5.89 33.36
N ALA A 14 16.17 -5.60 32.06
CA ALA A 14 15.16 -5.02 31.17
C ALA A 14 14.98 -3.49 31.11
N PHE A 15 15.24 -3.03 29.87
CA PHE A 15 14.51 -2.04 29.08
C PHE A 15 15.08 -0.61 28.95
N LEU A 16 15.39 -0.30 27.68
CA LEU A 16 15.49 1.01 27.04
C LEU A 16 16.71 1.92 27.38
N VAL A 17 17.76 1.79 26.57
CA VAL A 17 18.78 2.84 26.33
C VAL A 17 18.80 3.01 24.81
N LEU A 18 18.38 4.14 24.25
CA LEU A 18 19.24 5.29 24.02
C LEU A 18 18.37 6.52 23.76
N LEU A 19 18.11 7.31 24.81
CA LEU A 19 17.59 8.68 24.68
C LEU A 19 18.76 9.64 24.92
N SER A 20 19.28 10.17 23.80
CA SER A 20 19.91 11.48 23.65
C SER A 20 20.59 12.09 24.89
N SER A 21 21.82 11.68 25.19
CA SER A 21 22.80 12.58 25.78
C SER A 21 23.58 13.24 24.65
N LEU A 22 22.98 14.26 24.03
CA LEU A 22 23.70 15.20 23.19
C LEU A 22 24.62 15.97 24.13
N ILE A 23 25.84 15.48 24.28
CA ILE A 23 26.94 16.26 24.85
C ILE A 23 27.06 17.45 23.89
N LEU A 24 26.54 18.61 24.30
CA LEU A 24 26.97 19.89 23.73
C LEU A 24 28.46 20.00 24.04
N SER A 25 29.28 19.43 23.17
CA SER A 25 30.60 19.99 22.94
C SER A 25 30.32 21.38 22.41
N THR A 26 30.40 22.39 23.28
CA THR A 26 30.79 23.70 22.79
C THR A 26 32.13 23.45 22.12
N GLU A 27 32.11 23.34 20.78
CA GLU A 27 33.32 23.55 20.01
C GLU A 27 33.78 24.95 20.40
N SER A 28 34.70 25.04 21.36
CA SER A 28 35.67 26.10 21.36
C SER A 28 36.45 25.93 20.07
N ARG A 29 35.88 26.44 18.97
CA ARG A 29 36.62 26.64 17.75
C ARG A 29 37.75 27.57 18.16
N CYS A 30 38.97 27.07 18.02
CA CYS A 30 40.14 27.92 18.10
C CYS A 30 39.98 28.91 16.95
N GLU A 31 39.42 30.09 17.24
CA GLU A 31 39.33 31.17 16.26
C GLU A 31 40.78 31.53 15.94
N VAL A 32 41.18 31.27 14.70
CA VAL A 32 42.54 31.54 14.25
C VAL A 32 42.74 33.05 14.39
N PRO A 33 43.80 33.53 15.06
CA PRO A 33 44.02 34.96 15.19
C PRO A 33 44.12 35.63 13.80
N ASP A 34 43.20 36.54 13.49
CA ASP A 34 43.14 37.28 12.21
C ASP A 34 44.10 38.47 12.14
N THR A 35 44.95 38.64 13.16
CA THR A 35 45.87 39.77 13.29
C THR A 35 47.31 39.31 13.44
N ILE A 36 48.24 40.04 12.83
CA ILE A 36 49.66 39.95 13.12
C ILE A 36 50.02 40.92 14.25
N VAL A 37 50.98 40.53 15.09
CA VAL A 37 51.44 41.35 16.23
C VAL A 37 52.94 41.58 16.11
N ILE A 38 53.35 42.86 16.13
CA ILE A 38 54.75 43.29 16.14
C ILE A 38 55.01 43.96 17.49
N GLN A 39 55.95 43.40 18.27
CA GLN A 39 56.26 43.88 19.62
C GLN A 39 57.75 44.14 19.77
N GLY A 40 58.09 45.13 20.59
CA GLY A 40 59.48 45.47 20.86
C GLY A 40 59.63 46.43 22.03
N THR A 41 60.88 46.82 22.26
CA THR A 41 61.27 47.89 23.19
C THR A 41 62.13 48.89 22.43
N LEU A 42 61.77 50.17 22.50
CA LEU A 42 62.55 51.25 21.94
C LEU A 42 63.44 51.87 23.02
N ALA A 43 64.73 51.97 22.74
CA ALA A 43 65.71 52.60 23.62
C ALA A 43 66.48 53.67 22.84
N ASP A 44 66.84 54.75 23.52
CA ASP A 44 67.69 55.81 22.99
C ASP A 44 69.17 55.37 22.86
N VAL A 45 70.00 56.26 22.33
CA VAL A 45 71.45 56.01 22.13
C VAL A 45 72.24 55.83 23.44
N GLU A 46 71.68 56.22 24.58
CA GLU A 46 72.25 56.07 25.93
C GLU A 46 71.67 54.84 26.66
N GLY A 47 70.72 54.12 26.03
CA GLY A 47 70.06 52.93 26.54
C GLY A 47 68.82 53.19 27.41
N GLY A 48 68.36 54.44 27.51
CA GLY A 48 67.13 54.84 28.20
C GLY A 48 65.88 54.53 27.37
N PRO A 49 64.69 54.32 27.99
CA PRO A 49 63.46 54.04 27.26
C PRO A 49 62.96 55.30 26.53
N VAL A 50 62.61 55.15 25.25
CA VAL A 50 61.87 56.20 24.52
C VAL A 50 60.39 56.09 24.90
N THR A 51 59.75 57.21 25.22
CA THR A 51 58.36 57.25 25.73
C THR A 51 57.55 58.29 24.97
N GLY A 52 56.23 58.13 24.94
CA GLY A 52 55.32 59.05 24.24
C GLY A 52 54.76 58.46 22.96
N SER A 53 54.08 59.31 22.19
CA SER A 53 53.36 58.94 20.97
C SER A 53 54.20 59.30 19.75
N HIS A 54 54.53 58.31 18.93
CA HIS A 54 55.42 58.47 17.77
C HIS A 54 54.77 57.90 16.50
N PRO A 55 54.92 58.54 15.33
CA PRO A 55 54.51 57.92 14.08
C PRO A 55 55.36 56.69 13.79
N TYR A 56 54.75 55.64 13.25
CA TYR A 56 55.46 54.47 12.74
C TYR A 56 55.12 54.20 11.29
N GLN A 57 56.07 53.58 10.59
CA GLN A 57 55.90 53.01 9.27
C GLN A 57 56.41 51.57 9.26
N ILE A 58 55.65 50.66 8.65
CA ILE A 58 56.04 49.26 8.46
C ILE A 58 55.94 48.95 6.98
N GLY A 59 57.09 48.74 6.34
CA GLY A 59 57.16 48.22 4.98
C GLY A 59 57.18 46.69 5.00
N PHE A 60 56.38 46.04 4.16
CA PHE A 60 56.36 44.59 3.97
C PHE A 60 56.97 44.21 2.63
N PHE A 61 57.79 43.17 2.60
CA PHE A 61 58.60 42.75 1.45
C PHE A 61 58.48 41.24 1.20
N ASP A 62 58.67 40.82 -0.05
CA ASP A 62 58.60 39.42 -0.49
C ASP A 62 59.89 38.60 -0.30
N SER A 63 60.99 39.24 0.12
CA SER A 63 62.30 38.61 0.34
C SER A 63 63.11 39.36 1.40
N GLU A 64 63.99 38.63 2.09
CA GLU A 64 64.91 39.16 3.11
C GLU A 64 65.96 40.13 2.57
N ILE A 65 66.35 39.99 1.30
CA ILE A 65 67.36 40.82 0.64
C ILE A 65 66.88 41.15 -0.78
N GLY A 66 66.79 42.44 -1.11
CA GLY A 66 66.43 42.91 -2.45
C GLY A 66 64.98 42.61 -2.87
N GLY A 67 64.08 42.39 -1.91
CA GLY A 67 62.66 42.13 -2.17
C GLY A 67 61.89 43.34 -2.68
N SER A 68 60.76 43.09 -3.33
CA SER A 68 59.80 44.12 -3.73
C SER A 68 58.90 44.48 -2.56
N GLU A 69 58.56 45.76 -2.41
CA GLU A 69 57.61 46.22 -1.41
C GLU A 69 56.18 45.79 -1.79
N LEU A 70 55.52 45.06 -0.90
CA LEU A 70 54.18 44.52 -1.07
C LEU A 70 53.10 45.46 -0.51
N PHE A 71 53.39 46.09 0.63
CA PHE A 71 52.45 46.95 1.35
C PHE A 71 53.19 47.81 2.37
N ILE A 72 52.71 49.03 2.59
CA ILE A 72 53.14 49.89 3.70
C ILE A 72 51.97 50.11 4.65
N ALA A 73 52.18 49.81 5.94
CA ALA A 73 51.29 50.23 7.01
C ALA A 73 51.88 51.45 7.73
N THR A 74 51.08 52.47 8.00
CA THR A 74 51.45 53.62 8.82
C THR A 74 50.48 53.77 9.97
N GLY A 75 50.92 54.42 11.05
CA GLY A 75 50.07 54.71 12.18
C GLY A 75 50.80 55.48 13.26
N THR A 76 50.19 55.51 14.45
CA THR A 76 50.78 56.13 15.63
C THR A 76 50.98 55.06 16.70
N LEU A 77 52.15 55.07 17.32
CA LEU A 77 52.60 54.12 18.32
C LEU A 77 52.72 54.83 19.67
N ASP A 78 51.98 54.34 20.67
CA ASP A 78 52.14 54.80 22.04
C ASP A 78 53.15 53.91 22.78
N LEU A 79 54.29 54.48 23.16
CA LEU A 79 55.34 53.82 23.92
C LEU A 79 55.05 53.94 25.42
N SER A 80 55.08 52.80 26.13
CA SER A 80 54.97 52.78 27.60
C SER A 80 56.15 53.47 28.29
N GLU A 81 56.06 53.76 29.59
CA GLU A 81 57.16 54.30 30.40
C GLU A 81 58.45 53.43 30.38
N ALA A 82 58.34 52.16 29.98
CA ALA A 82 59.44 51.23 29.80
C ALA A 82 59.88 51.07 28.32
N GLY A 83 59.41 51.93 27.41
CA GLY A 83 59.71 51.88 25.97
C GLY A 83 59.09 50.71 25.21
N ARG A 84 58.21 49.94 25.84
CA ARG A 84 57.54 48.78 25.21
C ARG A 84 56.41 49.23 24.29
N PHE A 85 56.25 48.50 23.19
CA PHE A 85 55.17 48.69 22.24
C PHE A 85 54.61 47.36 21.71
N SER A 86 53.37 47.43 21.20
CA SER A 86 52.67 46.30 20.58
C SER A 86 51.76 46.82 19.47
N ILE A 87 52.13 46.58 18.22
CA ILE A 87 51.35 46.95 17.03
C ILE A 87 50.57 45.72 16.60
N GLN A 88 49.24 45.82 16.57
CA GLN A 88 48.35 44.79 16.05
C GLN A 88 47.77 45.28 14.73
N MET A 89 47.81 44.45 13.69
CA MET A 89 47.16 44.76 12.41
C MET A 89 46.58 43.53 11.74
N THR A 90 45.51 43.71 10.97
CA THR A 90 44.98 42.68 10.08
C THR A 90 45.78 42.69 8.78
N PRO A 91 46.45 41.59 8.40
CA PRO A 91 47.24 41.55 7.17
C PRO A 91 46.31 41.68 5.95
N PRO A 92 46.59 42.56 4.98
CA PRO A 92 45.81 42.63 3.76
C PRO A 92 45.98 41.36 2.91
N PRO A 93 45.02 41.03 2.02
CA PRO A 93 45.04 39.80 1.22
C PRO A 93 46.34 39.53 0.47
N VAL A 94 47.05 40.57 0.01
CA VAL A 94 48.35 40.45 -0.68
C VAL A 94 49.42 39.77 0.18
N LEU A 95 49.43 40.03 1.51
CA LEU A 95 50.38 39.38 2.42
C LEU A 95 50.00 37.92 2.68
N ILE A 96 48.69 37.60 2.69
CA ILE A 96 48.17 36.24 2.91
C ILE A 96 48.47 35.33 1.71
N ALA A 97 48.41 35.89 0.50
CA ALA A 97 48.70 35.18 -0.74
C ALA A 97 50.21 34.99 -1.01
N THR A 98 51.08 35.70 -0.30
CA THR A 98 52.54 35.66 -0.53
C THR A 98 53.19 34.56 0.33
N PRO A 99 53.98 33.62 -0.25
CA PRO A 99 54.52 32.46 0.47
C PRO A 99 55.44 32.78 1.66
N ALA A 100 56.15 33.91 1.62
CA ALA A 100 56.97 34.40 2.72
C ALA A 100 57.05 35.93 2.67
N VAL A 101 56.92 36.56 3.84
CA VAL A 101 56.90 38.03 3.98
C VAL A 101 57.87 38.45 5.08
N TRP A 102 58.60 39.54 4.86
CA TRP A 102 59.45 40.22 5.83
C TRP A 102 58.94 41.64 6.06
N TYR A 103 59.14 42.19 7.26
CA TYR A 103 58.80 43.58 7.55
C TYR A 103 60.01 44.37 8.02
N GLN A 104 60.04 45.66 7.65
CA GLN A 104 60.97 46.64 8.20
C GLN A 104 60.16 47.70 8.94
N LEU A 105 60.49 47.91 10.22
CA LEU A 105 59.88 48.93 11.05
C LEU A 105 60.70 50.22 10.94
N ALA A 106 60.02 51.36 10.96
CA ALA A 106 60.56 52.68 11.21
C ALA A 106 59.70 53.39 12.25
N ILE A 107 60.34 54.10 13.18
CA ILE A 107 59.66 54.91 14.20
C ILE A 107 60.31 56.28 14.19
N ASP A 108 59.52 57.32 13.90
CA ASP A 108 59.97 58.71 13.87
C ASP A 108 60.05 59.25 15.30
N THR A 109 61.27 59.37 15.81
CA THR A 109 61.51 59.72 17.22
C THR A 109 61.83 61.19 17.46
N ASP A 110 62.30 61.92 16.45
CA ASP A 110 62.68 63.32 16.51
C ASP A 110 61.67 64.26 15.83
N GLY A 111 60.69 63.72 15.12
CA GLY A 111 59.53 64.41 14.58
C GLY A 111 59.80 65.20 13.30
N ASP A 112 60.88 64.87 12.57
CA ASP A 112 61.20 65.51 11.29
C ASP A 112 60.74 64.70 10.06
N GLY A 113 60.08 63.56 10.32
CA GLY A 113 59.51 62.64 9.33
C GLY A 113 60.47 61.51 8.97
N PHE A 114 59.94 60.42 8.41
CA PHE A 114 60.73 59.20 8.19
C PHE A 114 61.96 59.41 7.32
N ASP A 115 63.13 59.34 7.94
CA ASP A 115 64.43 59.43 7.31
C ASP A 115 65.26 58.15 7.52
N ALA A 116 66.50 58.10 7.00
CA ALA A 116 67.31 56.89 7.07
C ALA A 116 67.71 56.47 8.51
N ALA A 117 67.61 57.36 9.50
CA ALA A 117 67.92 57.09 10.90
C ALA A 117 66.76 56.39 11.63
N ASP A 118 65.51 56.57 11.18
CA ASP A 118 64.33 55.96 11.80
C ASP A 118 64.15 54.48 11.48
N PHE A 119 64.73 54.02 10.37
CA PHE A 119 64.57 52.64 9.91
C PHE A 119 65.43 51.69 10.72
N PHE A 120 64.79 50.66 11.26
CA PHE A 120 65.51 49.53 11.82
C PHE A 120 66.27 48.79 10.70
N PRO A 121 67.54 48.42 10.92
CA PRO A 121 68.41 47.94 9.85
C PRO A 121 68.07 46.53 9.35
N ASN A 122 67.28 45.77 10.12
CA ASN A 122 66.99 44.37 9.82
C ASN A 122 65.55 44.20 9.34
N LEU A 123 65.39 43.48 8.23
CA LEU A 123 64.12 42.91 7.81
C LEU A 123 63.80 41.69 8.67
N VAL A 124 62.68 41.75 9.39
CA VAL A 124 62.25 40.68 10.29
C VAL A 124 61.21 39.83 9.57
N ARG A 125 61.42 38.52 9.51
CA ARG A 125 60.44 37.61 8.90
C ARG A 125 59.12 37.66 9.68
N VAL A 126 58.00 37.85 8.99
CA VAL A 126 56.67 37.74 9.58
C VAL A 126 56.44 36.27 9.96
N GLN A 127 56.53 35.97 11.25
CA GLN A 127 56.34 34.60 11.79
C GLN A 127 54.88 34.32 12.20
N SER A 128 54.04 35.35 12.28
CA SER A 128 52.62 35.25 12.63
C SER A 128 51.81 34.60 11.52
N VAL A 129 51.05 33.57 11.85
CA VAL A 129 50.44 32.51 11.03
C VAL A 129 49.66 32.99 9.77
N PRO A 130 50.29 33.27 8.62
CA PRO A 130 49.54 33.45 7.38
C PRO A 130 49.05 32.08 6.89
N PHE A 131 49.76 31.02 7.29
CA PHE A 131 49.51 29.61 6.97
C PHE A 131 48.26 29.03 7.66
N ALA A 132 47.77 29.62 8.75
CA ALA A 132 46.53 29.19 9.40
C ALA A 132 45.30 29.91 8.82
N LEU A 133 45.47 31.13 8.30
CA LEU A 133 44.43 31.82 7.52
C LEU A 133 44.13 31.08 6.21
N SER A 134 45.18 30.57 5.54
CA SER A 134 45.00 29.74 4.33
C SER A 134 44.37 28.36 4.62
N ALA A 135 44.38 27.90 5.88
CA ALA A 135 43.71 26.65 6.28
C ALA A 135 42.20 26.80 6.48
N GLY A 136 41.68 28.03 6.55
CA GLY A 136 40.25 28.33 6.64
C GLY A 136 39.54 28.44 5.30
N ASP A 137 40.28 28.56 4.19
CA ASP A 137 39.74 28.65 2.84
C ASP A 137 39.90 27.30 2.12
N THR A 138 38.81 26.52 2.08
CA THR A 138 38.81 25.20 1.45
C THR A 138 39.08 25.25 -0.06
N ALA A 139 38.76 26.38 -0.72
CA ALA A 139 39.01 26.57 -2.15
C ALA A 139 40.51 26.76 -2.45
N SER A 140 41.25 27.44 -1.56
CA SER A 140 42.71 27.62 -1.64
C SER A 140 43.48 26.29 -1.58
N LEU A 141 42.90 25.27 -0.92
CA LEU A 141 43.49 23.94 -0.75
C LEU A 141 43.02 22.90 -1.79
N GLY A 142 42.26 23.33 -2.81
CA GLY A 142 41.71 22.43 -3.84
C GLY A 142 40.50 21.59 -3.38
N GLY A 143 39.85 21.98 -2.29
CA GLY A 143 38.57 21.42 -1.83
C GLY A 143 37.37 22.20 -2.38
N THR A 144 36.24 21.52 -2.53
CA THR A 144 34.96 22.15 -2.89
C THR A 144 34.37 22.89 -1.67
N PRO A 145 33.80 24.10 -1.85
CA PRO A 145 33.15 24.85 -0.77
C PRO A 145 31.98 24.06 -0.15
N ALA A 146 31.68 24.32 1.13
CA ALA A 146 30.56 23.69 1.84
C ALA A 146 29.20 23.92 1.15
N GLU A 147 29.07 25.05 0.44
CA GLU A 147 27.88 25.46 -0.32
C GLU A 147 27.61 24.60 -1.56
N GLU A 148 28.59 23.82 -2.02
CA GLU A 148 28.45 22.90 -3.16
C GLU A 148 28.00 21.49 -2.73
N TYR A 149 28.08 21.18 -1.42
CA TYR A 149 27.51 19.96 -0.88
C TYR A 149 26.02 20.16 -0.63
N ALA A 150 25.19 19.27 -1.18
CA ALA A 150 23.75 19.26 -0.92
C ALA A 150 23.51 19.28 0.60
N THR A 151 22.78 20.27 1.06
CA THR A 151 22.43 20.39 2.48
C THR A 151 21.48 19.25 2.87
N ASP A 152 21.49 18.83 4.14
CA ASP A 152 20.53 17.84 4.65
C ASP A 152 19.07 18.27 4.40
N SER A 153 18.81 19.58 4.29
CA SER A 153 17.51 20.16 3.93
C SER A 153 17.14 19.93 2.46
N GLU A 154 18.10 20.05 1.54
CA GLU A 154 17.88 19.75 0.13
C GLU A 154 17.72 18.25 -0.09
N LEU A 155 18.53 17.43 0.58
CA LEU A 155 18.36 15.97 0.61
C LEU A 155 16.99 15.57 1.18
N ALA A 156 16.56 16.20 2.28
CA ALA A 156 15.24 15.95 2.87
C ALA A 156 14.09 16.40 1.95
N SER A 157 14.27 17.50 1.20
CA SER A 157 13.30 17.98 0.22
C SER A 157 13.17 17.03 -0.98
N GLU A 158 14.28 16.45 -1.44
CA GLU A 158 14.24 15.42 -2.51
C GLU A 158 13.66 14.10 -2.02
N LEU A 159 13.96 13.69 -0.78
CA LEU A 159 13.43 12.46 -0.19
C LEU A 159 11.93 12.57 0.17
N ALA A 160 11.44 13.78 0.44
CA ALA A 160 10.01 14.03 0.65
C ALA A 160 9.15 13.67 -0.58
N GLY A 161 9.71 13.77 -1.79
CA GLY A 161 9.04 13.33 -3.03
C GLY A 161 8.92 11.81 -3.16
N VAL A 162 9.72 11.04 -2.42
CA VAL A 162 9.72 9.56 -2.38
C VAL A 162 8.79 9.03 -1.27
N SER A 163 8.18 9.92 -0.48
CA SER A 163 7.28 9.55 0.63
C SER A 163 5.81 9.35 0.22
N SER A 164 5.44 9.60 -1.05
CA SER A 164 4.09 9.26 -1.51
C SER A 164 4.00 7.76 -1.74
N SER A 165 3.19 7.05 -0.94
CA SER A 165 2.93 5.62 -1.16
C SER A 165 2.41 5.31 -2.57
N TRP A 166 1.82 6.32 -3.19
CA TRP A 166 1.42 6.38 -4.59
C TRP A 166 2.56 6.95 -5.46
N LEU A 167 3.12 6.12 -6.32
CA LEU A 167 4.05 6.51 -7.38
C LEU A 167 3.27 6.67 -8.69
N SER A 168 3.58 7.69 -9.48
CA SER A 168 3.07 7.80 -10.85
C SER A 168 4.22 7.89 -11.83
N ASP A 169 4.13 7.17 -12.95
CA ASP A 169 5.07 7.26 -14.07
C ASP A 169 4.57 8.19 -15.21
N GLY A 170 3.48 8.93 -14.95
CA GLY A 170 2.81 9.80 -15.91
C GLY A 170 1.74 9.09 -16.77
N THR A 171 1.76 7.76 -16.82
CA THR A 171 0.75 6.94 -17.52
C THR A 171 0.00 5.98 -16.60
N HIS A 172 0.64 5.61 -15.49
CA HIS A 172 0.12 4.69 -14.49
C HIS A 172 0.31 5.31 -13.10
N VAL A 173 -0.50 4.83 -12.17
CA VAL A 173 -0.41 5.16 -10.75
C VAL A 173 -0.34 3.83 -10.00
N TYR A 174 0.70 3.67 -9.18
CA TYR A 174 0.98 2.46 -8.43
C TYR A 174 1.04 2.77 -6.94
N GLN A 175 0.43 1.92 -6.13
CA GLN A 175 0.70 1.86 -4.71
C GLN A 175 1.88 0.91 -4.48
N LEU A 176 3.00 1.42 -3.99
CA LEU A 176 4.22 0.62 -3.81
C LEU A 176 4.13 -0.33 -2.61
N THR A 177 3.37 0.06 -1.59
CA THR A 177 3.19 -0.71 -0.35
C THR A 177 1.78 -0.57 0.20
N GLY A 178 1.28 -1.65 0.82
CA GLY A 178 -0.09 -1.71 1.34
C GLY A 178 -1.14 -2.01 0.26
N ASN A 179 -2.39 -2.08 0.71
CA ASN A 179 -3.55 -2.40 -0.10
C ASN A 179 -4.37 -1.12 -0.38
N VAL A 180 -5.16 -1.13 -1.46
CA VAL A 180 -6.04 -0.02 -1.82
C VAL A 180 -7.45 -0.29 -1.28
N GLY A 181 -7.85 0.46 -0.26
CA GLY A 181 -9.20 0.45 0.28
C GLY A 181 -10.06 1.55 -0.34
N ILE A 182 -11.24 1.21 -0.87
CA ILE A 182 -12.29 2.18 -1.26
C ILE A 182 -13.50 1.93 -0.35
N GLY A 183 -13.81 2.89 0.52
CA GLY A 183 -14.88 2.74 1.52
C GLY A 183 -14.50 1.88 2.74
N THR A 184 -13.21 1.55 2.90
CA THR A 184 -12.67 0.83 4.05
C THR A 184 -11.28 1.35 4.41
N ASP A 185 -11.02 1.50 5.70
CA ASP A 185 -9.69 1.83 6.24
C ASP A 185 -8.87 0.57 6.58
N SER A 186 -9.47 -0.61 6.38
CA SER A 186 -8.84 -1.92 6.64
C SER A 186 -9.13 -2.86 5.47
N PRO A 187 -8.41 -2.69 4.35
CA PRO A 187 -8.56 -3.53 3.16
C PRO A 187 -7.93 -4.92 3.35
N ASP A 188 -8.73 -5.98 3.16
CA ASP A 188 -8.28 -7.37 3.33
C ASP A 188 -7.54 -7.93 2.10
N GLU A 189 -7.69 -7.29 0.94
CA GLU A 189 -7.09 -7.66 -0.35
C GLU A 189 -6.39 -6.47 -1.02
N ARG A 190 -5.57 -6.73 -2.05
CA ARG A 190 -4.80 -5.68 -2.77
C ARG A 190 -5.65 -4.50 -3.26
N LEU A 191 -6.88 -4.79 -3.67
CA LEU A 191 -7.93 -3.80 -3.92
C LEU A 191 -9.20 -4.30 -3.23
N ASP A 192 -9.64 -3.60 -2.19
CA ASP A 192 -10.86 -3.89 -1.44
C ASP A 192 -11.81 -2.70 -1.54
N VAL A 193 -12.97 -2.93 -2.16
CA VAL A 193 -14.00 -1.92 -2.33
C VAL A 193 -15.22 -2.30 -1.51
N ARG A 194 -15.43 -1.63 -0.38
CA ARG A 194 -16.66 -1.71 0.40
C ARG A 194 -17.69 -0.73 -0.15
N GLY A 195 -18.26 -1.08 -1.29
CA GLY A 195 -19.21 -0.26 -2.02
C GLY A 195 -19.40 -0.73 -3.46
N THR A 196 -19.85 0.17 -4.34
CA THR A 196 -20.04 -0.13 -5.76
C THR A 196 -18.82 0.30 -6.58
N ALA A 197 -18.21 -0.62 -7.32
CA ALA A 197 -17.19 -0.32 -8.32
C ALA A 197 -17.78 -0.46 -9.73
N ARG A 198 -17.58 0.54 -10.59
CA ARG A 198 -17.96 0.48 -12.00
C ARG A 198 -16.73 0.18 -12.85
N PHE A 199 -16.74 -0.95 -13.53
CA PHE A 199 -15.76 -1.31 -14.53
C PHE A 199 -16.42 -1.22 -15.91
N SER A 200 -15.79 -0.56 -16.88
CA SER A 200 -16.32 -0.45 -18.25
C SER A 200 -16.22 -1.78 -19.02
N SER A 201 -15.31 -2.67 -18.60
CA SER A 201 -15.18 -4.06 -19.02
C SER A 201 -14.42 -4.80 -17.93
N VAL A 202 -14.93 -5.95 -17.48
CA VAL A 202 -14.20 -6.90 -16.63
C VAL A 202 -14.02 -8.16 -17.46
N GLN A 203 -12.82 -8.35 -17.98
CA GLN A 203 -12.46 -9.53 -18.76
C GLN A 203 -11.69 -10.50 -17.85
N THR A 204 -12.42 -11.28 -17.05
CA THR A 204 -11.81 -12.24 -16.12
C THR A 204 -11.33 -13.48 -16.89
N PHE A 205 -10.16 -13.38 -17.53
CA PHE A 205 -9.44 -14.55 -18.04
C PHE A 205 -8.23 -14.83 -17.15
N LEU A 206 -8.41 -15.67 -16.13
CA LEU A 206 -7.29 -16.16 -15.33
C LEU A 206 -6.83 -17.50 -15.88
N ASN A 207 -5.68 -17.50 -16.56
CA ASN A 207 -4.87 -18.69 -16.75
C ASN A 207 -4.25 -19.05 -15.41
N ASP A 208 -4.80 -20.07 -14.74
CA ASP A 208 -4.13 -21.04 -13.86
C ASP A 208 -5.20 -21.89 -13.15
N ASN A 209 -5.76 -22.85 -13.91
CA ASN A 209 -6.47 -24.03 -13.41
C ASN A 209 -7.41 -23.84 -12.19
N ARG A 210 -8.28 -22.80 -12.18
CA ARG A 210 -9.42 -22.68 -11.24
C ARG A 210 -10.62 -21.98 -11.90
N THR A 211 -11.79 -22.50 -11.54
CA THR A 211 -13.16 -22.11 -11.89
C THR A 211 -13.38 -20.60 -11.87
N THR A 212 -14.09 -20.05 -12.86
CA THR A 212 -14.63 -18.68 -12.79
C THR A 212 -15.66 -18.60 -11.67
N SER A 213 -15.25 -18.26 -10.45
CA SER A 213 -16.16 -17.94 -9.36
C SER A 213 -16.50 -16.45 -9.41
N LEU A 214 -17.66 -16.09 -9.95
CA LEU A 214 -18.30 -14.81 -9.66
C LEU A 214 -18.82 -14.88 -8.22
N GLY A 215 -17.94 -14.55 -7.27
CA GLY A 215 -18.25 -14.55 -5.84
C GLY A 215 -19.06 -13.32 -5.45
N SER A 216 -20.27 -13.51 -4.93
CA SER A 216 -21.00 -12.45 -4.22
C SER A 216 -20.43 -12.29 -2.81
N LEU A 217 -20.23 -11.04 -2.39
CA LEU A 217 -20.10 -10.69 -0.97
C LEU A 217 -21.32 -11.27 -0.22
N GLY A 218 -21.09 -12.16 0.76
CA GLY A 218 -22.16 -12.73 1.59
C GLY A 218 -22.49 -14.23 1.41
N GLY A 219 -21.76 -14.97 0.57
CA GLY A 219 -21.84 -16.45 0.54
C GLY A 219 -22.94 -17.06 -0.34
N SER A 220 -23.72 -16.25 -1.06
CA SER A 220 -24.86 -16.73 -1.88
C SER A 220 -24.57 -16.96 -3.37
N GLY A 221 -23.32 -16.74 -3.83
CA GLY A 221 -22.86 -17.14 -5.18
C GLY A 221 -23.76 -16.72 -6.35
N LEU A 222 -24.16 -15.45 -6.39
CA LEU A 222 -25.22 -14.94 -7.27
C LEU A 222 -24.69 -14.25 -8.54
N ILE A 223 -25.27 -14.58 -9.69
CA ILE A 223 -25.09 -13.91 -10.98
C ILE A 223 -26.48 -13.50 -11.50
N ARG A 224 -26.64 -12.22 -11.88
CA ARG A 224 -27.89 -11.70 -12.46
C ARG A 224 -27.63 -10.97 -13.76
N THR A 225 -28.55 -11.13 -14.70
CA THR A 225 -28.69 -10.23 -15.85
C THR A 225 -29.93 -9.37 -15.65
N TYR A 226 -29.88 -8.11 -16.09
CA TYR A 226 -30.95 -7.13 -15.87
C TYR A 226 -31.55 -6.68 -17.20
N GLY A 227 -32.86 -6.46 -17.22
CA GLY A 227 -33.58 -5.76 -18.28
C GLY A 227 -33.49 -4.25 -18.14
N GLU A 228 -33.94 -3.52 -19.17
CA GLU A 228 -33.96 -2.04 -19.18
C GLU A 228 -34.90 -1.44 -18.11
N ASN A 229 -35.85 -2.22 -17.61
CA ASN A 229 -36.75 -1.86 -16.51
C ASN A 229 -36.10 -1.99 -15.12
N GLY A 230 -34.87 -2.49 -15.03
CA GLY A 230 -34.17 -2.72 -13.75
C GLY A 230 -34.53 -4.04 -13.07
N ASN A 231 -35.39 -4.86 -13.67
CA ASN A 231 -35.74 -6.20 -13.18
C ASN A 231 -34.76 -7.25 -13.72
N TYR A 232 -34.74 -8.43 -13.12
CA TYR A 232 -33.86 -9.52 -13.54
C TYR A 232 -34.43 -10.18 -14.80
N ASN A 233 -33.58 -10.53 -15.77
CA ASN A 233 -33.95 -11.42 -16.87
C ASN A 233 -33.61 -12.88 -16.53
N ALA A 234 -32.45 -13.08 -15.89
CA ALA A 234 -31.97 -14.39 -15.47
C ALA A 234 -31.16 -14.29 -14.17
N GLU A 235 -31.26 -15.33 -13.34
CA GLU A 235 -30.49 -15.52 -12.11
C GLU A 235 -29.79 -16.89 -12.13
N ILE A 236 -28.55 -16.94 -11.67
CA ILE A 236 -27.83 -18.17 -11.31
C ILE A 236 -27.34 -17.98 -9.88
N GLY A 237 -27.66 -18.89 -8.97
CA GLY A 237 -27.24 -18.78 -7.59
C GLY A 237 -28.12 -19.62 -6.68
N TRP A 238 -28.37 -19.13 -5.47
CA TRP A 238 -29.36 -19.70 -4.56
C TRP A 238 -30.79 -19.45 -5.03
N ASP A 239 -31.72 -20.37 -4.76
CA ASP A 239 -33.15 -20.11 -4.89
C ASP A 239 -33.60 -19.08 -3.83
N ARG A 240 -33.97 -17.89 -4.28
CA ARG A 240 -34.38 -16.77 -3.40
C ARG A 240 -35.80 -16.93 -2.84
N LEU A 241 -36.63 -17.76 -3.46
CA LEU A 241 -38.08 -17.77 -3.25
C LEU A 241 -38.56 -18.89 -2.31
N THR A 242 -37.73 -19.89 -2.06
CA THR A 242 -37.89 -20.74 -0.87
C THR A 242 -37.33 -19.97 0.34
N PRO A 243 -38.17 -19.53 1.30
CA PRO A 243 -37.66 -18.97 2.55
C PRO A 243 -36.71 -20.01 3.15
N PRO A 244 -35.55 -19.62 3.70
CA PRO A 244 -34.69 -20.57 4.39
C PRO A 244 -35.49 -21.19 5.52
N THR A 245 -36.03 -22.38 5.29
CA THR A 245 -36.42 -23.26 6.36
C THR A 245 -35.15 -23.59 7.15
N GLU A 246 -35.27 -23.92 8.43
CA GLU A 246 -34.14 -23.96 9.39
C GLU A 246 -32.99 -24.92 9.02
N ASP A 247 -33.08 -25.62 7.90
CA ASP A 247 -32.06 -26.46 7.31
C ASP A 247 -31.22 -25.74 6.25
N ASN A 248 -30.06 -26.32 6.01
CA ASN A 248 -28.88 -25.75 5.40
C ASN A 248 -28.99 -25.63 3.86
N ASP A 249 -30.12 -25.13 3.34
CA ASP A 249 -30.49 -25.05 1.91
C ASP A 249 -29.64 -24.06 1.09
N LYS A 250 -28.63 -23.45 1.71
CA LYS A 250 -27.71 -22.48 1.09
C LYS A 250 -26.87 -23.04 -0.05
N ASN A 251 -26.90 -24.37 -0.26
CA ASN A 251 -26.21 -25.06 -1.34
C ASN A 251 -27.16 -25.56 -2.45
N HIS A 252 -28.46 -25.25 -2.37
CA HIS A 252 -29.41 -25.58 -3.43
C HIS A 252 -29.32 -24.51 -4.52
N GLY A 253 -28.53 -24.84 -5.55
CA GLY A 253 -28.37 -23.99 -6.71
C GLY A 253 -29.65 -23.94 -7.55
N ALA A 254 -29.95 -22.78 -8.09
CA ALA A 254 -31.02 -22.51 -9.02
C ALA A 254 -30.52 -21.67 -10.20
N ILE A 255 -31.14 -21.91 -11.35
CA ILE A 255 -31.12 -21.06 -12.52
C ILE A 255 -32.57 -20.69 -12.80
N ALA A 256 -32.89 -19.41 -12.76
CA ALA A 256 -34.25 -18.92 -12.95
C ALA A 256 -34.30 -17.88 -14.07
N LEU A 257 -35.37 -17.92 -14.86
CA LEU A 257 -35.74 -16.88 -15.82
C LEU A 257 -37.00 -16.18 -15.34
N PHE A 258 -37.00 -14.86 -15.40
CA PHE A 258 -38.07 -14.01 -14.87
C PHE A 258 -38.75 -13.23 -15.99
N ASP A 259 -40.00 -12.85 -15.77
CA ASP A 259 -40.74 -11.92 -16.62
C ASP A 259 -40.60 -10.46 -16.16
N GLU A 260 -41.36 -9.57 -16.80
CA GLU A 260 -41.33 -8.14 -16.51
C GLU A 260 -41.76 -7.77 -15.08
N ASP A 261 -42.50 -8.64 -14.38
CA ASP A 261 -43.04 -8.39 -13.04
C ASP A 261 -42.16 -9.00 -11.93
N GLN A 262 -41.03 -9.63 -12.30
CA GLN A 262 -40.18 -10.48 -11.45
C GLN A 262 -40.85 -11.80 -11.03
N ASP A 263 -41.88 -12.20 -11.77
CA ASP A 263 -42.43 -13.55 -11.93
C ASP A 263 -41.39 -14.55 -12.44
N ASP A 264 -40.94 -15.54 -11.68
CA ASP A 264 -40.17 -16.63 -12.27
C ASP A 264 -41.05 -17.55 -13.13
N ARG A 265 -40.60 -17.84 -14.35
CA ARG A 265 -41.35 -18.63 -15.34
C ARG A 265 -40.66 -19.94 -15.71
N VAL A 266 -39.35 -20.01 -15.54
CA VAL A 266 -38.55 -21.21 -15.79
C VAL A 266 -37.52 -21.33 -14.68
N LYS A 267 -37.49 -22.49 -14.03
CA LYS A 267 -36.55 -22.81 -12.95
C LYS A 267 -35.85 -24.13 -13.22
N LEU A 268 -34.53 -24.17 -13.13
CA LEU A 268 -33.75 -25.39 -12.94
C LEU A 268 -33.13 -25.31 -11.56
N LEU A 269 -33.51 -26.18 -10.64
CA LEU A 269 -33.13 -26.06 -9.23
C LEU A 269 -32.85 -27.41 -8.57
N ILE A 270 -32.23 -27.37 -7.40
CA ILE A 270 -32.22 -28.48 -6.45
C ILE A 270 -33.35 -28.23 -5.45
N ASN A 271 -34.28 -29.17 -5.32
CA ASN A 271 -35.43 -29.05 -4.42
C ASN A 271 -35.07 -29.40 -2.97
N SER A 272 -36.04 -29.29 -2.05
CA SER A 272 -35.87 -29.60 -0.62
C SER A 272 -35.48 -31.05 -0.33
N ASP A 273 -35.79 -31.98 -1.24
CA ASP A 273 -35.41 -33.38 -1.14
C ASP A 273 -34.01 -33.65 -1.74
N SER A 274 -33.24 -32.59 -2.07
CA SER A 274 -31.94 -32.66 -2.77
C SER A 274 -32.01 -33.24 -4.19
N ALA A 275 -33.20 -33.36 -4.78
CA ALA A 275 -33.38 -33.79 -6.16
C ALA A 275 -33.32 -32.59 -7.13
N GLY A 276 -32.81 -32.83 -8.34
CA GLY A 276 -32.88 -31.84 -9.41
C GLY A 276 -34.31 -31.72 -9.96
N ALA A 277 -34.75 -30.50 -10.24
CA ALA A 277 -36.04 -30.21 -10.86
C ALA A 277 -35.94 -29.14 -11.95
N LEU A 278 -36.73 -29.30 -13.01
CA LEU A 278 -37.07 -28.27 -13.98
C LEU A 278 -38.56 -27.95 -13.85
N ILE A 279 -38.89 -26.70 -13.58
CA ILE A 279 -40.25 -26.21 -13.40
C ILE A 279 -40.53 -25.14 -14.44
N LEU A 280 -41.66 -25.29 -15.14
CA LEU A 280 -42.18 -24.30 -16.08
C LEU A 280 -43.50 -23.76 -15.52
N ASP A 281 -43.50 -22.51 -15.08
CA ASP A 281 -44.66 -21.87 -14.45
C ASP A 281 -45.51 -21.12 -15.47
N GLY A 282 -46.83 -21.16 -15.26
CA GLY A 282 -47.79 -20.35 -15.98
C GLY A 282 -47.86 -18.92 -15.43
N SER A 283 -48.55 -18.04 -16.16
CA SER A 283 -48.73 -16.63 -15.76
C SER A 283 -49.59 -16.43 -14.51
N ASN A 284 -50.27 -17.49 -14.05
CA ASN A 284 -51.02 -17.52 -12.80
C ASN A 284 -50.14 -17.86 -11.57
N GLY A 285 -48.83 -18.11 -11.78
CA GLY A 285 -47.89 -18.49 -10.73
C GLY A 285 -47.91 -19.99 -10.37
N ASN A 286 -48.80 -20.77 -10.99
CA ASN A 286 -48.83 -22.23 -10.82
C ASN A 286 -47.97 -22.92 -11.88
N GLY A 287 -47.39 -24.06 -11.53
CA GLY A 287 -46.65 -24.89 -12.48
C GLY A 287 -47.56 -25.35 -13.61
N ASN A 288 -47.09 -25.27 -14.85
CA ASN A 288 -47.69 -25.95 -16.00
C ASN A 288 -47.07 -27.34 -16.17
N VAL A 289 -45.74 -27.43 -16.00
CA VAL A 289 -44.96 -28.65 -16.21
C VAL A 289 -43.85 -28.75 -15.18
N ILE A 290 -43.70 -29.93 -14.58
CA ILE A 290 -42.64 -30.25 -13.62
C ILE A 290 -41.91 -31.51 -14.08
N LEU A 291 -40.59 -31.44 -14.19
CA LEU A 291 -39.70 -32.59 -14.39
C LEU A 291 -38.76 -32.68 -13.18
N GLY A 292 -38.70 -33.80 -12.49
CA GLY A 292 -37.80 -33.93 -11.33
C GLY A 292 -38.05 -35.18 -10.52
N GLY A 293 -37.73 -35.11 -9.23
CA GLY A 293 -38.10 -36.14 -8.25
C GLY A 293 -39.60 -36.15 -7.95
N THR A 294 -40.05 -37.25 -7.36
CA THR A 294 -41.38 -37.36 -6.75
C THR A 294 -41.27 -36.91 -5.31
N ASP A 295 -42.25 -36.17 -4.79
CA ASP A 295 -42.21 -35.63 -3.43
C ASP A 295 -41.98 -36.74 -2.39
N GLY A 296 -40.96 -36.57 -1.54
CA GLY A 296 -40.54 -37.56 -0.54
C GLY A 296 -39.81 -38.78 -1.11
N PHE A 297 -39.62 -38.85 -2.44
CA PHE A 297 -38.90 -39.90 -3.14
C PHE A 297 -37.96 -39.28 -4.21
N PRO A 298 -36.85 -38.65 -3.79
CA PRO A 298 -35.96 -37.90 -4.68
C PRO A 298 -35.36 -38.75 -5.82
N ASP A 299 -35.24 -40.06 -5.61
CA ASP A 299 -34.70 -41.00 -6.60
C ASP A 299 -35.73 -41.45 -7.65
N PHE A 300 -37.01 -41.09 -7.49
CA PHE A 300 -38.09 -41.45 -8.41
C PHE A 300 -38.42 -40.31 -9.37
N GLY A 301 -38.01 -40.47 -10.63
CA GLY A 301 -38.28 -39.49 -11.67
C GLY A 301 -39.77 -39.32 -11.95
N ARG A 302 -40.20 -38.07 -12.15
CA ARG A 302 -41.56 -37.66 -12.49
C ARG A 302 -41.54 -36.61 -13.58
N ILE A 303 -42.48 -36.73 -14.52
CA ILE A 303 -42.89 -35.69 -15.46
C ILE A 303 -44.37 -35.46 -15.22
N ALA A 304 -44.75 -34.26 -14.83
CA ALA A 304 -46.14 -33.91 -14.55
C ALA A 304 -46.57 -32.68 -15.32
N VAL A 305 -47.80 -32.74 -15.82
CA VAL A 305 -48.54 -31.61 -16.38
C VAL A 305 -49.65 -31.25 -15.40
N LEU A 306 -49.70 -29.99 -15.04
CA LEU A 306 -50.58 -29.45 -14.02
C LEU A 306 -51.65 -28.56 -14.67
N ASN A 307 -52.79 -28.42 -14.00
CA ASN A 307 -53.85 -27.50 -14.42
C ASN A 307 -53.65 -26.09 -13.83
N SER A 308 -54.60 -25.19 -14.13
CA SER A 308 -54.57 -23.81 -13.64
C SER A 308 -54.62 -23.66 -12.12
N ASP A 309 -55.04 -24.69 -11.40
CA ASP A 309 -55.13 -24.68 -9.94
C ASP A 309 -53.86 -25.25 -9.28
N GLY A 310 -52.89 -25.71 -10.08
CA GLY A 310 -51.65 -26.33 -9.62
C GLY A 310 -51.79 -27.84 -9.35
N GLU A 311 -52.92 -28.44 -9.69
CA GLU A 311 -53.17 -29.88 -9.50
C GLU A 311 -52.68 -30.69 -10.70
N THR A 312 -52.17 -31.89 -10.45
CA THR A 312 -51.66 -32.76 -11.53
C THR A 312 -52.80 -33.28 -12.38
N SER A 313 -52.79 -33.00 -13.67
CA SER A 313 -53.76 -33.54 -14.64
C SER A 313 -53.27 -34.83 -15.28
N ALA A 314 -51.96 -34.94 -15.51
CA ALA A 314 -51.32 -36.13 -16.03
C ALA A 314 -49.88 -36.24 -15.53
N SER A 315 -49.41 -37.45 -15.27
CA SER A 315 -48.02 -37.67 -14.90
C SER A 315 -47.46 -38.99 -15.39
N LEU A 316 -46.23 -38.98 -15.88
CA LEU A 316 -45.39 -40.15 -16.04
C LEU A 316 -44.43 -40.21 -14.85
N SER A 317 -44.48 -41.28 -14.07
CA SER A 317 -43.71 -41.37 -12.83
C SER A 317 -43.05 -42.74 -12.68
N ALA A 318 -41.87 -42.74 -12.10
CA ALA A 318 -41.17 -43.93 -11.65
C ALA A 318 -41.46 -44.19 -10.17
N GLY A 319 -41.29 -45.44 -9.75
CA GLY A 319 -41.39 -45.89 -8.37
C GLY A 319 -40.72 -47.25 -8.26
N ARG A 320 -41.35 -48.20 -7.55
CA ARG A 320 -40.96 -49.62 -7.67
C ARG A 320 -41.14 -50.15 -9.11
N TYR A 321 -42.08 -49.57 -9.84
CA TYR A 321 -42.37 -49.76 -11.25
C TYR A 321 -42.83 -48.42 -11.85
N GLY A 322 -42.78 -48.28 -13.17
CA GLY A 322 -43.22 -47.06 -13.85
C GLY A 322 -44.72 -47.06 -14.12
N PHE A 323 -45.34 -45.87 -14.09
CA PHE A 323 -46.74 -45.70 -14.43
C PHE A 323 -47.02 -44.34 -15.10
N LEU A 324 -48.03 -44.32 -15.96
CA LEU A 324 -48.66 -43.12 -16.50
C LEU A 324 -50.04 -43.00 -15.83
N ASP A 325 -50.26 -41.89 -15.13
CA ASP A 325 -51.53 -41.57 -14.49
C ASP A 325 -52.19 -40.37 -15.19
N MET A 326 -53.51 -40.44 -15.32
CA MET A 326 -54.38 -39.31 -15.68
C MET A 326 -55.38 -39.09 -14.55
N PHE A 327 -55.63 -37.83 -14.22
CA PHE A 327 -56.45 -37.45 -13.09
C PHE A 327 -57.70 -36.68 -13.57
N GLY A 328 -58.82 -36.91 -12.90
CA GLY A 328 -60.03 -36.13 -13.05
C GLY A 328 -59.93 -34.78 -12.33
N GLU A 329 -60.91 -33.90 -12.55
CA GLU A 329 -60.96 -32.56 -11.93
C GLU A 329 -60.99 -32.59 -10.40
N ASN A 330 -61.47 -33.69 -9.81
CA ASN A 330 -61.49 -33.90 -8.37
C ASN A 330 -60.19 -34.47 -7.79
N GLY A 331 -59.16 -34.64 -8.62
CA GLY A 331 -57.87 -35.21 -8.23
C GLY A 331 -57.85 -36.74 -8.13
N SER A 332 -58.98 -37.42 -8.35
CA SER A 332 -59.02 -38.88 -8.42
C SER A 332 -58.37 -39.37 -9.71
N LYS A 333 -57.62 -40.47 -9.66
CA LYS A 333 -57.08 -41.11 -10.86
C LYS A 333 -58.23 -41.64 -11.70
N SER A 334 -58.30 -41.27 -12.96
CA SER A 334 -59.29 -41.79 -13.90
C SER A 334 -58.71 -42.92 -14.76
N VAL A 335 -57.43 -42.81 -15.11
CA VAL A 335 -56.70 -43.82 -15.90
C VAL A 335 -55.32 -44.03 -15.32
N ARG A 336 -54.90 -45.29 -15.22
CA ARG A 336 -53.53 -45.69 -14.93
C ARG A 336 -53.04 -46.70 -15.96
N ILE A 337 -51.82 -46.51 -16.45
CA ILE A 337 -51.13 -47.45 -17.34
C ILE A 337 -49.78 -47.81 -16.71
N GLY A 338 -49.51 -49.09 -16.50
CA GLY A 338 -48.24 -49.56 -15.92
C GLY A 338 -48.41 -50.83 -15.10
N GLY A 339 -47.43 -51.11 -14.24
CA GLY A 339 -47.50 -52.22 -13.29
C GLY A 339 -48.53 -51.97 -12.19
N THR A 340 -48.99 -53.04 -11.55
CA THR A 340 -49.80 -52.97 -10.33
C THR A 340 -48.97 -53.35 -9.12
N ILE A 341 -49.45 -53.10 -7.90
CA ILE A 341 -48.71 -53.48 -6.69
C ILE A 341 -48.62 -54.99 -6.51
N SER A 342 -49.65 -55.71 -6.95
CA SER A 342 -49.73 -57.18 -6.93
C SER A 342 -48.92 -57.80 -8.07
N HIS A 343 -48.86 -57.12 -9.22
CA HIS A 343 -48.16 -57.59 -10.42
C HIS A 343 -47.32 -56.45 -11.03
N PRO A 344 -46.13 -56.16 -10.46
CA PRO A 344 -45.32 -55.01 -10.87
C PRO A 344 -44.63 -55.21 -12.23
N ASP A 345 -44.48 -56.46 -12.66
CA ASP A 345 -43.81 -56.86 -13.89
C ASP A 345 -44.79 -57.09 -15.07
N GLU A 346 -46.09 -57.01 -14.79
CA GLU A 346 -47.17 -57.23 -15.75
C GLU A 346 -47.81 -55.88 -16.13
N GLY A 347 -48.06 -55.68 -17.42
CA GLY A 347 -48.67 -54.45 -17.90
C GLY A 347 -50.18 -54.44 -17.63
N ALA A 348 -50.67 -53.34 -17.06
CA ALA A 348 -52.09 -53.10 -16.86
C ALA A 348 -52.52 -51.71 -17.36
N VAL A 349 -53.79 -51.62 -17.76
CA VAL A 349 -54.54 -50.38 -17.97
C VAL A 349 -55.75 -50.44 -17.05
N LEU A 350 -55.81 -49.55 -16.07
CA LEU A 350 -56.88 -49.48 -15.07
C LEU A 350 -57.72 -48.23 -15.32
N LEU A 351 -59.03 -48.38 -15.22
CA LEU A 351 -60.02 -47.31 -15.33
C LEU A 351 -60.79 -47.23 -14.01
N SER A 352 -60.84 -46.03 -13.44
CA SER A 352 -61.48 -45.78 -12.15
C SER A 352 -62.61 -44.77 -12.26
N ASP A 353 -63.56 -44.85 -11.32
CA ASP A 353 -64.64 -43.87 -11.18
C ASP A 353 -64.18 -42.58 -10.49
N ASP A 354 -65.13 -41.66 -10.23
CA ASP A 354 -64.86 -40.37 -9.59
C ASP A 354 -64.42 -40.51 -8.13
N GLN A 355 -64.72 -41.62 -7.46
CA GLN A 355 -64.24 -41.91 -6.11
C GLN A 355 -62.85 -42.57 -6.12
N GLY A 356 -62.30 -42.87 -7.30
CA GLY A 356 -61.01 -43.53 -7.49
C GLY A 356 -61.09 -45.06 -7.42
N GLU A 357 -62.28 -45.64 -7.37
CA GLU A 357 -62.48 -47.09 -7.35
C GLU A 357 -62.33 -47.64 -8.77
N GLU A 358 -61.56 -48.72 -8.94
CA GLU A 358 -61.39 -49.38 -10.24
C GLU A 358 -62.72 -50.01 -10.70
N ARG A 359 -63.11 -49.76 -11.94
CA ARG A 359 -64.33 -50.30 -12.57
C ARG A 359 -64.06 -51.14 -13.80
N ALA A 360 -62.88 -51.02 -14.38
CA ALA A 360 -62.46 -51.86 -15.50
C ALA A 360 -60.94 -51.91 -15.60
N SER A 361 -60.41 -53.06 -16.00
CA SER A 361 -59.00 -53.21 -16.33
C SER A 361 -58.73 -54.13 -17.49
N LEU A 362 -57.67 -53.81 -18.23
CA LEU A 362 -57.02 -54.70 -19.18
C LEU A 362 -55.63 -55.01 -18.63
N GLN A 363 -55.39 -56.26 -18.27
CA GLN A 363 -54.17 -56.66 -17.56
C GLN A 363 -53.62 -57.99 -18.08
N VAL A 364 -52.36 -58.26 -17.76
CA VAL A 364 -51.79 -59.61 -17.85
C VAL A 364 -51.87 -60.21 -16.44
N ASP A 365 -52.27 -61.47 -16.34
CA ASP A 365 -52.31 -62.20 -15.07
C ASP A 365 -50.97 -62.86 -14.72
N SER A 366 -50.89 -63.42 -13.51
CA SER A 366 -49.68 -64.09 -13.00
C SER A 366 -49.23 -65.33 -13.81
N GLU A 367 -50.09 -65.85 -14.69
CA GLU A 367 -49.76 -66.95 -15.60
C GLU A 367 -49.33 -66.44 -17.00
N GLY A 368 -49.37 -65.13 -17.22
CA GLY A 368 -49.01 -64.47 -18.47
C GLY A 368 -50.16 -64.38 -19.47
N ALA A 369 -51.40 -64.69 -19.08
CA ALA A 369 -52.57 -64.55 -19.95
C ALA A 369 -53.16 -63.13 -19.88
N GLY A 370 -53.73 -62.66 -20.99
CA GLY A 370 -54.42 -61.38 -21.02
C GLY A 370 -55.84 -61.49 -20.46
N GLU A 371 -56.21 -60.57 -19.58
CA GLU A 371 -57.49 -60.52 -18.87
C GLU A 371 -58.17 -59.15 -19.10
N LEU A 372 -59.48 -59.16 -19.33
CA LEU A 372 -60.34 -57.97 -19.31
C LEU A 372 -61.32 -58.14 -18.13
N VAL A 373 -61.20 -57.28 -17.13
CA VAL A 373 -62.08 -57.24 -15.96
C VAL A 373 -63.03 -56.06 -16.10
N LEU A 374 -64.31 -56.28 -15.83
CA LEU A 374 -65.35 -55.26 -15.81
C LEU A 374 -66.11 -55.39 -14.48
N ASP A 375 -65.85 -54.48 -13.56
CA ASP A 375 -66.51 -54.45 -12.26
C ASP A 375 -67.77 -53.58 -12.36
N GLY A 376 -68.92 -54.23 -12.11
CA GLY A 376 -70.21 -53.56 -12.09
C GLY A 376 -70.34 -52.53 -10.95
N PRO A 377 -71.37 -51.68 -11.00
CA PRO A 377 -71.65 -50.70 -9.94
C PRO A 377 -71.92 -51.35 -8.59
#